data_AF-A0A7J4B357-F1
#
_entry.id   AF-A0A7J4B357-F1
#
_cell.length_a   1.000
_cell.length_b   1.000
_cell.length_c   1.000
_cell.angle_alpha   90.00
_cell.angle_beta   90.00
_cell.angle_gamma   90.00
#
_symmetry.space_group_name_H-M   'P 1'
#
loop_
_entity.id
_entity.type
_entity.pdbx_description
1 polymer ?
#
loop_
_entity_poly.entity_id
_entity_poly.type
_entity_poly.pdbx_seq_one_letter_code
_entity_poly.pdbx_strand_id
1 'polypeptide(L)'
;MIEDELVHWWKDDAGEQHRTILRLESEEPQVLNNLPRDGKVVVRLLNTVSTQAIKLSPEEALRVSTQMMSIAKELLNQKRDLWKKSDSNTF
;
A
#
# COMPACT_ATOMS: atom_id res chain seq x y z
N MET A 1 -3.29 -8.46 -0.63
CA MET A 1 -2.96 -8.74 0.77
C MET A 1 -3.05 -7.44 1.57
N ILE A 2 -3.44 -7.48 2.86
CA ILE A 2 -3.35 -6.30 3.74
C ILE A 2 -1.96 -6.34 4.38
N GLU A 3 -1.19 -5.27 4.24
CA GLU A 3 0.22 -5.19 4.63
C GLU A 3 0.42 -4.46 5.96
N ASP A 4 -0.27 -3.32 6.15
CA ASP A 4 -0.33 -2.65 7.45
C ASP A 4 -1.61 -1.81 7.57
N GLU A 5 -1.94 -1.48 8.81
CA GLU A 5 -3.03 -0.58 9.16
C GLU A 5 -2.57 0.43 10.22
N LEU A 6 -2.61 1.71 9.86
CA LEU A 6 -2.37 2.81 10.78
C LEU A 6 -3.72 3.42 11.20
N VAL A 7 -3.98 3.40 12.51
CA VAL A 7 -5.15 4.05 13.10
C VAL A 7 -4.72 5.37 13.73
N HIS A 8 -5.20 6.48 13.19
CA HIS A 8 -4.94 7.82 13.70
C HIS A 8 -6.20 8.41 14.35
N TRP A 9 -6.07 8.84 15.60
CA TRP A 9 -7.13 9.50 16.34
C TRP A 9 -6.83 10.99 16.42
N TRP A 10 -7.81 11.82 16.07
CA TRP A 10 -7.67 13.27 16.11
C TRP A 10 -8.97 13.92 16.58
N LYS A 11 -8.90 15.18 16.97
CA LYS A 11 -10.08 15.99 17.33
C LYS A 11 -10.23 17.13 16.35
N ASP A 12 -11.46 17.41 15.94
CA ASP A 12 -11.75 18.60 15.13
C ASP A 12 -11.84 19.87 15.97
N ASP A 13 -12.08 21.00 15.30
CA ASP A 13 -12.20 22.32 15.95
C ASP A 13 -13.45 22.42 16.86
N ALA A 14 -14.42 21.52 16.69
CA ALA A 14 -15.59 21.39 17.56
C ALA A 14 -15.32 20.47 18.78
N GLY A 15 -14.14 19.84 18.84
CA GLY A 15 -13.75 18.91 19.90
C GLY A 15 -14.29 17.49 19.73
N GLU A 16 -14.94 17.18 18.60
CA GLU A 16 -15.39 15.83 18.28
C GLU A 16 -14.20 14.93 17.97
N GLN A 17 -14.22 13.72 18.51
CA GLN A 17 -13.16 12.74 18.29
C GLN A 17 -13.44 11.98 16.99
N HIS A 18 -12.46 12.03 16.11
CA HIS A 18 -12.48 11.34 14.82
C HIS A 18 -11.41 10.26 14.78
N ARG A 19 -11.67 9.25 13.95
CA ARG A 19 -10.70 8.22 13.62
C ARG A 19 -10.50 8.15 12.13
N THR A 20 -9.26 8.03 11.72
CA THR A 20 -8.93 7.76 10.34
C THR A 20 -8.02 6.55 10.29
N ILE A 21 -8.38 5.61 9.42
CA ILE A 21 -7.65 4.36 9.24
C ILE A 21 -6.99 4.44 7.86
N LEU A 22 -5.66 4.43 7.84
CA LEU A 22 -4.87 4.29 6.63
C LEU A 22 -4.48 2.82 6.51
N ARG A 23 -4.98 2.15 5.48
CA ARG A 23 -4.68 0.75 5.19
C ARG A 23 -3.79 0.66 3.95
N LEU A 24 -2.66 -0.01 4.10
CA LEU A 24 -1.78 -0.36 3.00
C LEU A 24 -2.10 -1.78 2.56
N GLU A 25 -2.33 -1.93 1.27
CA GLU A 25 -2.61 -3.21 0.64
C GLU A 25 -1.69 -3.39 -0.56
N SER A 26 -1.40 -4.65 -0.87
CA SER A 26 -0.65 -5.04 -2.05
C SER A 26 -1.51 -5.94 -2.94
N GLU A 27 -1.42 -5.72 -4.24
CA GLU A 27 -1.88 -6.65 -5.25
C GLU A 27 -0.65 -7.24 -5.91
N GLU A 28 -0.51 -8.56 -5.84
CA GLU A 28 0.64 -9.26 -6.39
C GLU A 28 0.72 -9.10 -7.92
N PRO A 29 1.93 -9.11 -8.50
CA PRO A 29 2.13 -9.15 -9.93
C PRO A 29 1.53 -10.43 -10.51
N GLN A 30 0.79 -10.33 -11.61
CA GLN A 30 0.16 -11.48 -12.26
C GLN A 30 0.68 -11.68 -13.68
N VAL A 31 0.70 -12.93 -14.15
CA VAL A 31 0.99 -13.24 -15.55
C VAL A 31 -0.32 -13.21 -16.33
N LEU A 32 -0.42 -12.28 -17.28
CA LEU A 32 -1.58 -12.16 -18.16
C LEU A 32 -1.11 -12.25 -19.61
N ASN A 33 -1.64 -13.20 -20.38
CA ASN A 33 -1.23 -13.47 -21.77
C ASN A 33 0.30 -13.70 -21.92
N ASN A 34 0.89 -14.53 -21.05
CA ASN A 34 2.34 -14.80 -20.96
C ASN A 34 3.22 -13.57 -20.69
N LEU A 35 2.64 -12.44 -20.27
CA LEU A 35 3.40 -11.24 -19.91
C LEU A 35 3.22 -10.92 -18.42
N PRO A 36 4.31 -10.75 -17.65
CA PRO A 36 4.24 -10.30 -16.26
C PRO A 36 3.71 -8.86 -16.18
N ARG A 37 2.57 -8.68 -15.51
CA ARG A 37 2.01 -7.38 -15.16
C ARG A 37 2.54 -6.92 -13.81
N ASP A 38 2.68 -5.61 -13.66
CA ASP A 38 3.06 -5.00 -12.40
C ASP A 38 2.03 -5.30 -11.30
N GLY A 39 2.54 -5.61 -10.10
CA GLY A 39 1.73 -5.55 -8.89
C GLY A 39 1.42 -4.09 -8.54
N LYS A 40 0.44 -3.88 -7.66
CA LYS A 40 0.01 -2.55 -7.26
C LYS A 40 0.09 -2.40 -5.75
N VAL A 41 0.50 -1.22 -5.30
CA VAL A 41 0.31 -0.80 -3.92
C VAL A 41 -1.00 -0.01 -3.87
N VAL A 42 -1.95 -0.49 -3.07
CA VAL A 42 -3.25 0.15 -2.87
C VAL A 42 -3.25 0.80 -1.49
N VAL A 43 -3.49 2.11 -1.46
CA VAL A 43 -3.61 2.88 -0.22
C VAL A 43 -5.08 3.21 -0.02
N ARG A 44 -5.72 2.60 0.98
CA ARG A 44 -7.12 2.91 1.33
C ARG A 44 -7.16 3.83 2.54
N LEU A 45 -7.96 4.87 2.42
CA LEU A 45 -8.17 5.85 3.47
C LEU A 45 -9.62 5.74 3.91
N LEU A 46 -9.83 5.12 5.07
CA LEU A 46 -11.15 4.98 5.69
C LEU A 46 -11.29 6.08 6.72
N ASN A 47 -12.00 7.14 6.34
CA ASN A 47 -12.28 8.27 7.21
C ASN A 47 -13.75 8.24 7.63
N THR A 48 -14.03 8.53 8.90
CA THR A 48 -15.39 8.78 9.38
C THR A 48 -15.97 10.09 8.84
N VAL A 49 -15.12 10.98 8.32
CA VAL A 49 -15.50 12.27 7.75
C VAL A 49 -15.04 12.34 6.29
N SER A 50 -15.98 12.54 5.36
CA SER A 50 -15.79 12.31 3.92
C SER A 50 -14.84 13.27 3.18
N THR A 51 -14.32 14.31 3.82
CA THR A 51 -13.62 15.42 3.13
C THR A 51 -12.31 15.88 3.77
N GLN A 52 -11.76 15.19 4.77
CA GLN A 52 -10.53 15.66 5.42
C GLN A 52 -9.27 14.93 4.95
N ALA A 53 -8.24 15.72 4.64
CA ALA A 53 -6.87 15.25 4.46
C ALA A 53 -6.37 14.62 5.76
N ILE A 54 -5.70 13.47 5.66
CA ILE A 54 -5.01 12.86 6.80
C ILE A 54 -3.90 13.81 7.27
N LYS A 55 -3.89 14.12 8.57
CA LYS A 55 -2.77 14.76 9.25
C LYS A 55 -1.97 13.67 9.94
N LEU A 56 -0.76 13.39 9.45
CA LEU A 56 0.16 12.46 10.10
C LEU A 56 1.16 13.25 10.94
N SER A 57 1.51 12.72 12.10
CA SER A 57 2.74 13.11 12.77
C SER A 57 3.96 12.73 11.91
N PRO A 58 5.12 13.38 12.10
CA PRO A 58 6.34 13.03 11.37
C PRO A 58 6.73 11.55 11.52
N GLU A 59 6.51 10.96 12.70
CA GLU A 59 6.79 9.54 12.97
C GLU A 59 5.86 8.61 12.17
N GLU A 60 4.55 8.89 12.17
CA GLU A 60 3.57 8.14 11.40
C GLU A 60 3.84 8.23 9.90
N ALA A 61 4.18 9.43 9.40
CA ALA A 61 4.53 9.65 8.00
C ALA A 61 5.79 8.85 7.60
N LEU A 62 6.82 8.83 8.45
CA LEU A 62 8.04 8.06 8.21
C LEU A 62 7.75 6.55 8.18
N ARG A 63 6.95 6.06 9.12
CA ARG A 63 6.57 4.64 9.20
C ARG A 63 5.83 4.19 7.93
N VAL A 64 4.80 4.92 7.52
CA VAL A 64 4.02 4.61 6.31
C VAL A 64 4.90 4.63 5.07
N SER A 65 5.76 5.65 4.93
CA SER A 65 6.66 5.78 3.78
C SER A 65 7.64 4.61 3.68
N THR A 66 8.18 4.17 4.81
CA THR A 66 9.12 3.03 4.88
C THR A 66 8.43 1.73 4.49
N GLN A 67 7.19 1.52 4.93
CA GLN A 67 6.43 0.32 4.57
C GLN A 67 6.03 0.32 3.10
N MET A 68 5.53 1.44 2.58
CA MET A 68 5.24 1.57 1.14
C MET A 68 6.48 1.26 0.30
N MET A 69 7.65 1.76 0.70
CA MET A 69 8.92 1.46 0.03
C MET A 69 9.25 -0.04 0.07
N SER A 70 9.05 -0.70 1.23
CA SER A 70 9.31 -2.13 1.39
C SER A 70 8.42 -2.97 0.47
N ILE A 71 7.10 -2.71 0.48
CA ILE A 71 6.13 -3.42 -0.35
C ILE A 71 6.45 -3.20 -1.84
N ALA A 72 6.73 -1.97 -2.25
CA ALA A 72 7.08 -1.67 -3.64
C ALA A 72 8.32 -2.44 -4.10
N LYS A 73 9.34 -2.54 -3.24
CA LYS A 73 10.55 -3.32 -3.54
C LYS A 73 10.24 -4.82 -3.69
N GLU A 74 9.37 -5.36 -2.86
CA GLU A 74 8.95 -6.75 -2.94
C GLU A 74 8.20 -7.05 -4.24
N LEU A 75 7.23 -6.21 -4.62
CA LEU A 75 6.48 -6.35 -5.87
C LEU A 75 7.39 -6.30 -7.11
N LEU A 76 8.41 -5.42 -7.10
CA LEU A 76 9.41 -5.36 -8.17
C LEU A 76 10.23 -6.66 -8.26
N ASN A 77 10.62 -7.23 -7.13
CA ASN A 77 11.34 -8.51 -7.10
C ASN A 77 10.46 -9.66 -7.59
N GLN A 78 9.20 -9.73 -7.14
CA GLN A 78 8.23 -10.73 -7.58
C GLN A 78 8.03 -10.65 -9.11
N LYS A 79 7.87 -9.44 -9.67
CA LYS A 79 7.79 -9.26 -11.13
C LYS A 79 9.05 -9.74 -11.84
N ARG A 80 10.23 -9.43 -11.30
CA ARG A 80 11.51 -9.89 -11.88
C ARG A 80 11.63 -11.41 -11.88
N ASP A 81 11.13 -12.07 -10.84
CA ASP A 81 11.14 -13.53 -10.77
C ASP A 81 10.13 -14.17 -11.73
N LEU A 82 8.99 -13.51 -11.98
CA LEU A 82 8.05 -13.92 -13.03
C LEU A 82 8.71 -13.85 -14.42
N TRP A 83 9.49 -12.79 -14.71
CA TRP A 83 10.25 -12.70 -15.96
C TRP A 83 11.25 -13.83 -16.11
N LYS A 84 12.07 -14.11 -15.09
CA LYS A 84 13.04 -15.22 -15.13
C LYS A 84 12.37 -16.58 -15.40
N LYS A 85 11.22 -16.82 -14.76
CA LYS A 85 10.46 -18.06 -14.95
C LYS A 85 9.89 -18.16 -16.36
N SER A 86 9.35 -17.06 -16.89
CA SER A 86 8.88 -17.00 -18.28
C SER A 86 10.00 -17.31 -19.28
N ASP A 87 11.18 -16.72 -19.10
CA ASP A 87 12.32 -16.96 -19.99
C ASP A 87 12.80 -18.41 -19.91
N SER A 88 12.82 -19.02 -18.71
CA SER A 88 13.24 -20.41 -18.52
C SER A 88 12.30 -21.46 -19.13
N ASN A 89 11.04 -21.11 -19.40
CA ASN A 89 10.03 -22.02 -19.94
C ASN A 89 9.97 -22.01 -21.49
N THR A 90 10.94 -21.36 -22.14
CA THR A 90 11.03 -21.18 -23.60
C THR A 90 12.06 -22.13 -24.26
N PHE A 91 12.51 -23.17 -23.56
CA PHE A 91 13.41 -24.22 -24.06
C PHE A 91 12.83 -25.62 -23.83
#